data_AF-A0A1I5B3X2-F1
#
_entry.id   AF-A0A1I5B3X2-F1
#
_cell.length_a   1.000
_cell.length_b   1.000
_cell.length_c   1.000
_cell.angle_alpha   90.00
_cell.angle_beta   90.00
_cell.angle_gamma   90.00
#
_symmetry.space_group_name_H-M   'P 1'
#
loop_
_entity.id
_entity.type
_entity.pdbx_description
1 polymer ?
#
loop_
_entity_poly.entity_id
_entity_poly.type
_entity_poly.pdbx_seq_one_letter_code
_entity_poly.pdbx_strand_id
1 'polypeptide(L)'
;MQEPSAFTIEPVLQRLLEELYRLLAGVPMLLLALLIVWAAWLLGRWMSRRKLIDRAARTNPFIQELTRTTVRWLVLGAGIVVALELLQATALVGAVLGTAGVLGVALGFAFKDILENYLAGILMSLRQPFAPRDHVVIDGNEGIILSMTSRATILMTPGRL
;
A
#
# COMPACT_ATOMS: atom_id res chain seq x y z
N MET A 1 52.30 -9.55 -46.03
CA MET A 1 51.77 -10.92 -46.02
C MET A 1 50.89 -11.01 -44.78
N GLN A 2 49.57 -11.02 -44.98
CA GLN A 2 48.58 -10.94 -43.93
C GLN A 2 48.15 -12.39 -43.65
N GLU A 3 48.64 -12.95 -42.54
CA GLU A 3 48.31 -14.32 -42.15
C GLU A 3 46.80 -14.40 -41.84
N PRO A 4 46.13 -15.49 -42.25
CA PRO A 4 44.69 -15.63 -42.10
C PRO A 4 44.34 -15.64 -40.62
N SER A 5 43.31 -14.88 -40.28
CA SER A 5 42.71 -14.80 -38.95
C SER A 5 42.31 -16.19 -38.45
N ALA A 6 43.23 -16.85 -37.74
CA ALA A 6 42.91 -17.98 -36.88
C ALA A 6 41.84 -17.47 -35.90
N PHE A 7 40.72 -18.17 -35.84
CA PHE A 7 39.65 -17.91 -34.90
C PHE A 7 40.18 -18.16 -33.49
N THR A 8 40.85 -17.17 -32.89
CA THR A 8 41.47 -17.30 -31.57
C THR A 8 40.37 -17.32 -30.52
N ILE A 9 40.16 -18.47 -29.88
CA ILE A 9 39.11 -18.70 -28.87
C ILE A 9 39.50 -18.11 -27.51
N GLU A 10 40.78 -17.78 -27.34
CA GLU A 10 41.38 -17.23 -26.11
C GLU A 10 40.68 -15.97 -25.56
N PRO A 11 40.36 -14.92 -26.37
CA PRO A 11 39.63 -13.75 -25.86
C PRO A 11 38.21 -14.08 -25.42
N VAL A 12 37.59 -15.12 -25.98
CA VAL A 12 36.25 -15.57 -25.56
C VAL A 12 36.35 -16.32 -24.23
N LEU A 13 37.33 -17.22 -24.09
CA LEU A 13 37.58 -17.95 -22.84
C LEU A 13 37.92 -17.00 -21.68
N GLN A 14 38.74 -15.97 -21.93
CA GLN A 14 39.09 -14.97 -20.92
C GLN A 14 37.87 -14.17 -20.46
N ARG A 15 37.01 -13.73 -21.40
CA ARG A 15 35.74 -13.06 -21.04
C ARG A 15 34.85 -13.97 -20.20
N LEU A 16 34.71 -15.24 -20.57
CA LEU A 16 33.90 -16.20 -19.80
C LEU A 16 34.44 -16.44 -18.39
N LEU A 17 35.77 -16.54 -18.24
CA LEU A 17 36.40 -16.71 -16.93
C LEU A 17 36.28 -15.46 -16.06
N GLU A 18 36.40 -14.27 -16.64
CA GLU A 18 36.18 -13.00 -15.94
C GLU A 18 34.72 -12.83 -15.50
N GLU A 19 33.76 -13.17 -16.36
CA GLU A 19 32.34 -13.16 -16.02
C GLU A 19 32.05 -14.18 -14.89
N LEU A 20 32.62 -15.38 -14.98
CA LEU A 20 32.46 -16.42 -13.97
C LEU A 20 33.06 -15.99 -12.62
N TYR A 21 34.24 -15.35 -12.63
CA TYR A 21 34.87 -14.82 -11.44
C TYR A 21 34.05 -13.69 -10.81
N ARG A 22 33.48 -12.79 -11.61
CA ARG A 22 32.54 -11.74 -11.14
C ARG A 22 31.29 -12.34 -10.52
N LEU A 23 30.72 -13.38 -11.13
CA LEU A 23 29.56 -14.09 -10.59
C LEU A 23 29.89 -14.77 -9.25
N LEU A 24 31.04 -15.44 -9.16
CA LEU A 24 31.51 -16.05 -7.91
C LEU A 24 31.80 -15.01 -6.83
N ALA A 25 32.41 -13.87 -7.18
CA ALA A 25 32.68 -12.77 -6.27
C ALA A 25 31.38 -12.09 -5.75
N GLY A 26 30.30 -12.17 -6.53
CA GLY A 26 28.96 -11.69 -6.14
C GLY A 26 28.17 -12.64 -5.23
N VAL A 27 28.58 -13.91 -5.11
CA VAL A 27 27.92 -14.91 -4.24
C VAL A 27 27.76 -14.46 -2.78
N PRO A 28 28.78 -13.90 -2.09
CA PRO A 28 28.59 -13.44 -0.70
C PRO A 28 27.56 -12.31 -0.58
N MET A 29 27.48 -11.39 -1.55
CA MET A 29 26.46 -10.33 -1.58
C MET A 29 25.07 -10.90 -1.85
N LEU A 30 24.95 -11.87 -2.75
CA LEU A 30 23.69 -12.59 -3.02
C LEU A 30 23.19 -13.36 -1.79
N LEU A 31 24.09 -14.03 -1.05
CA LEU A 31 23.75 -14.70 0.20
C LEU A 31 23.26 -13.72 1.26
N LEU A 32 23.92 -12.55 1.38
CA LEU A 32 23.48 -11.51 2.31
C LEU A 32 22.13 -10.91 1.91
N ALA A 33 21.89 -10.67 0.63
CA ALA A 33 20.60 -10.22 0.11
C ALA A 33 19.49 -11.24 0.43
N LEU A 34 19.76 -12.54 0.22
CA LEU A 34 18.83 -13.61 0.56
C LEU A 34 18.56 -13.69 2.07
N LEU A 35 19.59 -13.49 2.89
CA LEU A 35 19.47 -13.43 4.36
C LEU A 35 18.57 -12.26 4.79
N ILE A 36 18.69 -11.09 4.15
CA ILE A 36 17.85 -9.92 4.42
C ILE A 36 16.39 -10.22 4.07
N VAL A 37 16.12 -10.82 2.90
CA VAL A 37 14.76 -11.21 2.51
C VAL A 37 14.18 -12.24 3.49
N TRP A 38 14.99 -13.21 3.90
CA TRP A 38 14.60 -14.21 4.88
C TRP A 38 14.30 -13.59 6.26
N ALA A 39 15.15 -12.67 6.72
CA ALA A 39 14.94 -11.92 7.95
C ALA A 39 13.68 -11.05 7.88
N ALA A 40 13.44 -10.36 6.76
CA ALA A 40 12.23 -9.58 6.53
C ALA A 40 10.98 -10.45 6.55
N TRP A 41 11.02 -11.64 5.94
CA TRP A 41 9.93 -12.61 5.99
C TRP A 41 9.65 -13.09 7.42
N LEU A 42 10.70 -13.37 8.19
CA LEU A 42 10.58 -13.77 9.59
C LEU A 42 10.02 -12.63 10.46
N LEU A 43 10.52 -11.41 10.27
CA LEU A 43 10.02 -10.19 10.94
C LEU A 43 8.55 -9.94 10.60
N GLY A 44 8.16 -10.06 9.33
CA GLY A 44 6.77 -9.91 8.91
C GLY A 44 5.88 -10.96 9.58
N ARG A 45 6.31 -12.23 9.62
CA ARG A 45 5.59 -13.31 10.30
C ARG A 45 5.51 -13.10 11.82
N TRP A 46 6.56 -12.55 12.44
CA TRP A 46 6.61 -12.30 13.88
C TRP A 46 5.78 -11.08 14.28
N MET A 47 5.87 -9.98 13.53
CA MET A 47 5.07 -8.76 13.73
C MET A 47 3.59 -9.07 13.56
N SER A 48 3.26 -9.87 12.54
CA SER A 48 1.91 -10.38 12.28
C SER A 48 1.35 -11.31 13.37
N ARG A 49 2.20 -11.85 14.26
CA ARG A 49 1.79 -12.67 15.41
C ARG A 49 1.70 -11.88 16.73
N ARG A 50 2.08 -10.60 16.75
CA ARG A 50 2.01 -9.82 17.97
C ARG A 50 0.55 -9.49 18.29
N LYS A 51 0.13 -9.84 19.51
CA LYS A 51 -1.17 -9.54 20.13
C LYS A 51 -1.59 -8.06 20.14
N LEU A 52 -0.74 -7.16 19.65
CA LEU A 52 -1.04 -5.74 19.43
C LEU A 52 -2.03 -5.54 18.28
N ILE A 53 -1.94 -6.37 17.22
CA ILE A 53 -2.96 -6.39 16.15
C ILE A 53 -4.26 -7.04 16.68
N ASP A 54 -4.14 -8.08 17.50
CA ASP A 54 -5.29 -8.80 18.09
C ASP A 54 -6.13 -7.94 19.04
N ARG A 55 -5.56 -6.90 19.68
CA ARG A 55 -6.32 -6.01 20.56
C ARG A 55 -7.28 -5.09 19.79
N ALA A 56 -6.92 -4.67 18.57
CA ALA A 56 -7.80 -3.89 17.70
C ALA A 56 -8.81 -4.79 16.95
N ALA A 57 -8.46 -6.06 16.71
CA ALA A 57 -9.24 -7.00 15.90
C ALA A 57 -10.13 -7.98 16.69
N ARG A 58 -10.44 -7.71 17.97
CA ARG A 58 -11.25 -8.63 18.81
C ARG A 58 -12.67 -8.90 18.28
N THR A 59 -13.14 -8.15 17.29
CA THR A 59 -14.54 -8.19 16.86
C THR A 59 -14.76 -8.95 15.55
N ASN A 60 -13.72 -9.20 14.72
CA ASN A 60 -13.92 -9.92 13.44
C ASN A 60 -12.66 -10.66 12.94
N PRO A 61 -12.70 -12.00 12.80
CA PRO A 61 -11.57 -12.80 12.29
C PRO A 61 -11.15 -12.41 10.86
N PHE A 62 -12.07 -11.87 10.05
CA PHE A 62 -11.74 -11.40 8.70
C PHE A 62 -10.80 -10.20 8.70
N ILE A 63 -11.06 -9.21 9.57
CA ILE A 63 -10.24 -8.00 9.69
C ILE A 63 -8.85 -8.33 10.24
N GLN A 64 -8.78 -9.31 11.15
CA GLN A 64 -7.52 -9.81 11.68
C GLN A 64 -6.64 -10.40 10.56
N GLU A 65 -7.20 -11.28 9.73
CA GLU A 65 -6.45 -11.94 8.66
C GLU A 65 -6.06 -10.94 7.55
N LEU A 66 -6.94 -10.01 7.20
CA LEU A 66 -6.64 -8.93 6.26
C LEU A 66 -5.46 -8.08 6.75
N THR A 67 -5.50 -7.62 8.01
CA THR A 67 -4.44 -6.80 8.60
C THR A 67 -3.10 -7.55 8.64
N ARG A 68 -3.12 -8.83 9.05
CA ARG A 68 -1.92 -9.68 9.07
C ARG A 68 -1.34 -9.86 7.67
N THR A 69 -2.19 -10.09 6.68
CA THR A 69 -1.77 -10.31 5.29
C THR A 69 -1.15 -9.04 4.72
N THR A 70 -1.80 -7.89 4.88
CA THR A 70 -1.30 -6.58 4.43
C THR A 70 0.06 -6.25 5.04
N VAL A 71 0.22 -6.39 6.36
CA VAL A 71 1.50 -6.11 7.05
C VAL A 71 2.60 -7.04 6.54
N ARG A 72 2.30 -8.32 6.33
CA ARG A 72 3.29 -9.29 5.81
C ARG A 72 3.77 -8.93 4.42
N TRP A 73 2.85 -8.55 3.52
CA TRP A 73 3.21 -8.13 2.15
C TRP A 73 4.02 -6.83 2.15
N LEU A 74 3.66 -5.85 2.99
CA LEU A 74 4.42 -4.60 3.11
C LEU A 74 5.85 -4.84 3.60
N VAL A 75 6.02 -5.64 4.67
CA VAL A 75 7.36 -5.94 5.22
C VAL A 75 8.19 -6.75 4.22
N LEU A 76 7.59 -7.70 3.52
CA LEU A 76 8.27 -8.47 2.49
C LEU A 76 8.70 -7.57 1.32
N GLY A 77 7.81 -6.70 0.83
CA GLY A 77 8.12 -5.74 -0.22
C GLY A 77 9.27 -4.81 0.16
N ALA A 78 9.26 -4.27 1.39
CA ALA A 78 10.35 -3.46 1.91
C ALA A 78 11.67 -4.25 1.97
N GLY A 79 11.64 -5.50 2.45
CA GLY A 79 12.82 -6.37 2.47
C GLY A 79 13.41 -6.65 1.09
N ILE A 80 12.55 -6.81 0.07
CA ILE A 80 12.98 -6.98 -1.33
C ILE A 80 13.68 -5.73 -1.84
N VAL A 81 13.12 -4.53 -1.58
CA VAL A 81 13.74 -3.26 -2.01
C VAL A 81 15.13 -3.11 -1.38
N VAL A 82 15.26 -3.35 -0.08
CA VAL A 82 16.56 -3.28 0.62
C VAL A 82 17.56 -4.30 0.06
N ALA A 83 17.10 -5.52 -0.26
CA ALA A 83 17.94 -6.54 -0.86
C ALA A 83 18.43 -6.16 -2.26
N LEU A 84 17.56 -5.55 -3.09
CA LEU A 84 17.93 -5.05 -4.42
C LEU A 84 18.89 -3.87 -4.34
N GLU A 85 18.71 -2.97 -3.37
CA GLU A 85 19.62 -1.85 -3.12
C GLU A 85 21.01 -2.34 -2.71
N LEU A 86 21.09 -3.37 -1.85
CA LEU A 86 22.36 -4.01 -1.47
C LEU A 86 23.09 -4.61 -2.68
N LEU A 87 22.35 -5.19 -3.63
CA LEU A 87 22.90 -5.72 -4.88
C LEU A 87 23.23 -4.64 -5.92
N GLN A 88 23.09 -3.36 -5.55
CA GLN A 88 23.28 -2.20 -6.44
C GLN A 88 22.38 -2.26 -7.70
N ALA A 89 21.25 -2.97 -7.61
CA ALA A 89 20.31 -3.17 -8.70
C ALA A 89 19.33 -1.99 -8.81
N THR A 90 19.87 -0.77 -8.98
CA THR A 90 19.10 0.49 -8.95
C THR A 90 17.96 0.54 -9.97
N ALA A 91 18.18 -0.02 -11.17
CA ALA A 91 17.14 -0.13 -12.19
C ALA A 91 15.96 -1.01 -11.71
N LEU A 92 16.24 -2.11 -11.01
CA LEU A 92 15.22 -3.00 -10.48
C LEU A 92 14.50 -2.34 -9.29
N VAL A 93 15.23 -1.64 -8.41
CA VAL A 93 14.63 -0.84 -7.34
C VAL A 93 13.66 0.19 -7.91
N GLY A 94 14.09 0.93 -8.94
CA GLY A 94 13.26 1.90 -9.63
C GLY A 94 12.01 1.28 -10.25
N ALA A 95 12.13 0.10 -10.87
CA ALA A 95 10.99 -0.62 -11.42
C ALA A 95 9.99 -1.09 -10.34
N VAL A 96 10.49 -1.64 -9.23
CA VAL A 96 9.64 -2.09 -8.11
C VAL A 96 8.94 -0.91 -7.43
N LEU A 97 9.67 0.17 -7.14
CA LEU A 97 9.08 1.36 -6.53
C LEU A 97 8.14 2.09 -7.48
N GLY A 98 8.47 2.16 -8.77
CA GLY A 98 7.62 2.74 -9.80
C GLY A 98 6.28 1.99 -9.93
N THR A 99 6.33 0.66 -10.02
CA THR A 99 5.12 -0.18 -10.07
C THR A 99 4.30 -0.09 -8.79
N ALA A 100 4.94 -0.14 -7.62
CA ALA A 100 4.27 0.05 -6.33
C ALA A 100 3.63 1.45 -6.22
N GLY A 101 4.28 2.49 -6.75
CA GLY A 101 3.77 3.85 -6.78
C GLY A 101 2.51 3.97 -7.64
N VAL A 102 2.52 3.44 -8.86
CA VAL A 102 1.34 3.43 -9.75
C VAL A 102 0.18 2.65 -9.12
N LEU A 103 0.44 1.48 -8.53
CA LEU A 103 -0.57 0.71 -7.80
C LEU A 103 -1.11 1.48 -6.59
N GLY A 104 -0.24 2.16 -5.86
CA GLY A 104 -0.61 3.00 -4.72
C GLY A 104 -1.54 4.14 -5.13
N VAL A 105 -1.27 4.79 -6.27
CA VAL A 105 -2.15 5.83 -6.83
C VAL A 105 -3.51 5.23 -7.22
N ALA A 106 -3.52 4.09 -7.92
CA ALA A 106 -4.76 3.42 -8.30
C ALA A 106 -5.63 3.02 -7.08
N LEU A 107 -5.01 2.45 -6.05
CA LEU A 107 -5.67 2.17 -4.77
C LEU A 107 -6.17 3.44 -4.09
N GLY A 108 -5.38 4.52 -4.10
CA GLY A 108 -5.78 5.82 -3.57
C GLY A 108 -7.03 6.37 -4.24
N PHE A 109 -7.13 6.26 -5.57
CA PHE A 109 -8.34 6.61 -6.29
C PHE A 109 -9.52 5.72 -5.93
N ALA A 110 -9.32 4.42 -5.75
CA ALA A 110 -10.39 3.52 -5.30
C ALA A 110 -10.90 3.86 -3.89
N PHE A 111 -10.05 4.39 -3.01
CA PHE A 111 -10.44 4.84 -1.66
C PHE A 111 -10.99 6.26 -1.60
N LYS A 112 -10.94 7.03 -2.69
CA LYS A 112 -11.38 8.44 -2.75
C LYS A 112 -12.80 8.60 -2.20
N ASP A 113 -13.75 7.78 -2.67
CA ASP A 113 -15.16 7.90 -2.28
C ASP A 113 -15.37 7.61 -0.78
N ILE A 114 -14.61 6.67 -0.22
CA ILE A 114 -14.67 6.34 1.21
C ILE A 114 -14.15 7.52 2.04
N LEU A 115 -13.05 8.14 1.60
CA LEU A 115 -12.47 9.29 2.26
C LEU A 115 -13.38 10.53 2.18
N GLU A 116 -14.01 10.76 1.03
CA GLU A 116 -14.99 11.85 0.85
C GLU A 116 -16.16 11.73 1.81
N ASN A 117 -16.72 10.52 1.95
CA ASN A 117 -17.81 10.26 2.89
C ASN A 117 -17.37 10.45 4.36
N TYR A 118 -16.15 10.03 4.69
CA TYR A 118 -15.61 10.21 6.04
C TYR A 118 -15.41 11.70 6.37
N LEU A 119 -14.84 12.47 5.45
CA LEU A 119 -14.63 13.91 5.60
C LEU A 119 -15.96 14.66 5.66
N ALA A 120 -16.95 14.27 4.87
CA ALA A 120 -18.30 14.83 4.95
C ALA A 120 -18.90 14.66 6.35
N GLY A 121 -18.75 13.48 6.95
CA GLY A 121 -19.18 13.22 8.34
C GLY A 121 -18.48 14.12 9.36
N ILE A 122 -17.16 14.30 9.26
CA ILE A 122 -16.39 15.20 10.14
C ILE A 122 -16.88 16.65 9.98
N LEU A 123 -17.02 17.12 8.73
CA LEU A 123 -17.44 18.49 8.44
C LEU A 123 -18.86 18.77 8.94
N MET A 124 -19.78 17.82 8.80
CA MET A 124 -21.13 17.93 9.38
C MET A 124 -21.06 18.03 10.91
N SER A 125 -20.23 17.21 11.57
CA SER A 125 -20.07 17.26 13.02
C SER A 125 -19.47 18.59 13.50
N LEU A 126 -18.53 19.16 12.74
CA LEU A 126 -17.83 20.40 13.11
C LEU A 126 -18.65 21.65 12.81
N ARG A 127 -19.33 21.68 11.66
CA ARG A 127 -20.12 22.85 11.24
C ARG A 127 -21.49 22.90 11.88
N GLN A 128 -21.92 21.81 12.54
CA GLN A 128 -23.22 21.67 13.18
C GLN A 128 -24.34 22.30 12.32
N PRO A 129 -24.43 21.99 11.01
CA PRO A 129 -25.17 22.78 10.04
C PRO A 129 -26.69 22.77 10.28
N PHE A 130 -27.17 21.94 11.22
CA PHE A 130 -28.54 21.91 11.69
C PHE A 130 -28.55 21.69 13.20
N ALA A 131 -29.03 22.67 13.95
CA ALA A 131 -29.47 22.46 15.32
C ALA A 131 -30.91 21.89 15.29
N PRO A 132 -31.29 20.96 16.20
CA PRO A 132 -32.70 20.63 16.37
C PRO A 132 -33.51 21.91 16.61
N ARG A 133 -34.59 22.12 15.82
CA ARG A 133 -35.47 23.33 15.76
C ARG A 133 -35.12 24.44 14.76
N ASP A 134 -34.16 24.25 13.87
CA ASP A 134 -33.97 25.21 12.77
C ASP A 134 -35.10 25.14 11.73
N HIS A 135 -35.51 26.31 11.25
CA HIS A 135 -36.48 26.46 10.17
C HIS A 135 -35.72 26.46 8.83
N VAL A 136 -35.96 25.45 8.01
CA VAL A 136 -35.19 25.24 6.77
C VAL A 136 -36.11 24.89 5.62
N VAL A 137 -35.65 25.21 4.41
CA VAL A 137 -36.31 24.83 3.16
C VAL A 137 -35.47 23.74 2.51
N ILE A 138 -36.05 22.54 2.35
CA ILE A 138 -35.40 21.39 1.71
C ILE A 138 -36.32 20.91 0.58
N ASP A 139 -35.78 20.83 -0.65
CA ASP A 139 -36.53 20.43 -1.86
C ASP A 139 -37.87 21.17 -2.06
N GLY A 140 -37.91 22.46 -1.72
CA GLY A 140 -39.10 23.31 -1.88
C GLY A 140 -40.19 23.11 -0.81
N ASN A 141 -39.95 22.29 0.22
CA ASN A 141 -40.82 22.14 1.37
C ASN A 141 -40.30 22.98 2.56
N GLU A 142 -41.13 23.88 3.06
CA GLU A 142 -40.84 24.78 4.18
C GLU A 142 -41.40 24.21 5.49
N GLY A 143 -40.56 24.04 6.50
CA GLY A 143 -40.99 23.45 7.77
C GLY A 143 -39.93 23.45 8.84
N ILE A 144 -40.33 23.06 10.05
CA ILE A 144 -39.44 22.95 11.21
C ILE A 144 -38.88 21.53 11.28
N ILE A 145 -37.56 21.39 11.47
CA ILE A 145 -36.94 20.08 11.68
C ILE A 145 -37.32 19.57 13.08
N LEU A 146 -38.08 18.47 13.12
CA LEU A 146 -38.47 17.79 14.36
C LEU A 146 -37.34 16.89 14.89
N SER A 147 -36.64 16.18 13.98
CA SER A 147 -35.50 15.33 14.34
C SER A 147 -34.66 14.96 13.11
N MET A 148 -33.36 14.69 13.34
CA MET A 148 -32.43 14.17 12.35
C MET A 148 -31.79 12.87 12.84
N THR A 149 -31.80 11.86 11.98
CA THR A 149 -31.05 10.60 12.15
C THR A 149 -30.02 10.48 11.03
N SER A 150 -29.08 9.53 11.13
CA SER A 150 -28.05 9.34 10.10
C SER A 150 -28.59 8.97 8.71
N ARG A 151 -29.88 8.62 8.59
CA ARG A 151 -30.51 8.20 7.33
C ARG A 151 -31.71 9.03 6.90
N ALA A 152 -32.27 9.88 7.77
CA ALA A 152 -33.49 10.63 7.45
C ALA A 152 -33.64 11.89 8.31
N THR A 153 -34.23 12.92 7.70
CA THR A 153 -34.68 14.17 8.35
C THR A 153 -36.20 14.19 8.37
N ILE A 154 -36.81 14.38 9.54
CA ILE A 154 -38.27 14.49 9.69
C ILE A 154 -38.65 15.97 9.75
N LEU A 155 -39.37 16.45 8.74
CA LEU A 155 -39.82 17.83 8.61
C LEU A 155 -41.31 17.96 8.99
N MET A 156 -41.66 19.00 9.75
CA MET A 156 -43.06 19.39 10.00
C MET A 156 -43.43 20.59 9.14
N THR A 157 -44.26 20.35 8.13
CA THR A 157 -44.82 21.41 7.28
C THR A 157 -46.09 21.97 7.93
N PRO A 158 -46.25 23.30 8.08
CA PRO A 158 -47.53 23.88 8.46
C PRO A 158 -48.56 23.51 7.39
N GLY A 159 -49.64 22.84 7.78
CA GLY A 159 -50.70 22.45 6.86
C GLY A 159 -51.27 23.68 6.16
N ARG A 160 -51.24 23.68 4.82
CA ARG A 160 -52.09 24.57 4.04
C ARG A 160 -53.54 24.13 4.28
N LEU A 161 -54.33 25.00 4.92
CA LEU A 161 -55.79 24.96 4.86
C LEU A 161 -56.25 25.23 3.43
#